data_AF-A0A967KR36-F1
#
_entry.id   AF-A0A967KR36-F1
#
_cell.length_a   1.000
_cell.length_b   1.000
_cell.length_c   1.000
_cell.angle_alpha   90.00
_cell.angle_beta   90.00
_cell.angle_gamma   90.00
#
_symmetry.space_group_name_H-M   'P 1'
#
loop_
_entity.id
_entity.type
_entity.pdbx_description
1 polymer ?
#
loop_
_entity_poly.entity_id
_entity_poly.type
_entity_poly.pdbx_seq_one_letter_code
_entity_poly.pdbx_strand_id
1 'polypeptide(L)' 'ITHCNGAAGYLVPENLYIEGGYEVRSSPFGPKAADMVVKEAVRMLHRL' A
#
# COMPACT_ATOMS: atom_id res chain seq x y z
N ILE A 1 -7.34 0.76 -13.80
CA ILE A 1 -6.43 -0.26 -13.24
C ILE A 1 -7.13 -0.82 -12.00
N THR A 2 -7.63 -2.06 -12.04
CA THR A 2 -8.17 -2.76 -10.86
C THR A 2 -7.46 -4.11 -10.71
N HIS A 3 -7.00 -4.40 -9.48
CA HIS A 3 -6.35 -5.64 -8.99
C HIS A 3 -5.14 -6.17 -9.80
N CYS A 4 -4.13 -5.34 -10.11
CA CYS A 4 -3.15 -5.71 -11.14
C CYS A 4 -1.94 -6.54 -10.66
N ASN A 5 -1.55 -7.51 -11.49
CA ASN A 5 -0.42 -8.47 -11.36
C ASN A 5 -0.44 -9.40 -10.12
N GLY A 6 -1.54 -9.42 -9.36
CA GLY A 6 -1.74 -10.30 -8.20
C GLY A 6 -2.82 -9.77 -7.24
N ALA A 7 -3.02 -10.46 -6.12
CA ALA A 7 -3.91 -10.05 -5.03
C ALA A 7 -3.16 -9.99 -3.70
N ALA A 8 -3.19 -8.84 -3.03
CA ALA A 8 -2.43 -8.60 -1.79
C ALA A 8 -3.21 -7.79 -0.73
N GLY A 9 -4.55 -7.75 -0.80
CA GLY A 9 -5.37 -6.98 0.14
C GLY A 9 -5.17 -5.47 0.01
N TYR A 10 -5.33 -4.74 1.12
CA TYR A 10 -5.25 -3.28 1.17
C TYR A 10 -3.85 -2.77 1.52
N LEU A 11 -3.53 -1.56 1.07
CA LEU A 11 -2.39 -0.77 1.52
C LEU A 11 -2.92 0.47 2.24
N VAL A 12 -2.69 0.55 3.55
CA VAL A 12 -3.19 1.64 4.40
C VAL A 12 -2.06 2.64 4.68
N PRO A 13 -2.29 3.96 4.54
CA PRO A 13 -1.35 4.98 4.98
C PRO A 13 -0.99 4.85 6.47
N GLU A 14 0.25 5.19 6.84
CA GLU A 14 0.77 5.02 8.21
C GLU A 14 -0.15 5.69 9.27
N ASN A 15 -0.59 6.91 9.00
CA ASN A 15 -1.39 7.71 9.93
C ASN A 15 -2.80 7.12 10.18
N LEU A 16 -3.32 6.29 9.27
CA LEU A 16 -4.63 5.64 9.41
C LEU A 16 -4.52 4.22 9.97
N TYR A 17 -3.30 3.68 10.09
CA TYR A 17 -3.10 2.32 10.60
C TYR A 17 -3.60 2.16 12.04
N ILE A 18 -3.51 3.23 12.85
CA ILE A 18 -3.96 3.24 14.25
C ILE A 18 -5.48 3.12 14.41
N GLU A 19 -6.25 3.42 13.36
CA GLU A 19 -7.71 3.34 13.41
C GLU A 19 -8.21 1.88 13.47
N GLY A 20 -7.40 0.91 13.05
CA GLY A 20 -7.74 -0.52 13.16
C GLY A 20 -9.02 -0.93 12.40
N GLY A 21 -9.39 -0.16 11.37
CA GLY A 21 -10.55 -0.38 10.51
C GLY A 21 -10.49 -1.68 9.68
N TYR A 22 -11.51 -1.92 8.85
CA TYR A 22 -11.57 -3.13 8.02
C TYR A 22 -10.35 -3.26 7.10
N GLU A 23 -9.94 -2.17 6.46
CA GLU A 23 -8.80 -2.10 5.56
C GLU A 23 -7.48 -2.41 6.27
N VAL A 24 -7.32 -1.99 7.53
CA VAL A 24 -6.14 -2.32 8.36
C VAL A 24 -6.15 -3.81 8.71
N ARG A 25 -7.30 -4.33 9.17
CA ARG A 25 -7.42 -5.75 9.60
C ARG A 25 -7.34 -6.73 8.44
N SER A 26 -7.73 -6.31 7.24
CA SER A 26 -7.68 -7.11 6.02
C SER A 26 -6.41 -6.89 5.20
N SER A 27 -5.51 -6.01 5.66
CA SER A 27 -4.19 -5.83 5.07
C SER A 27 -3.21 -6.87 5.64
N PRO A 28 -2.47 -7.61 4.80
CA PRO A 28 -1.36 -8.44 5.26
C PRO A 28 -0.09 -7.62 5.59
N PHE A 29 -0.13 -6.29 5.46
CA PHE A 29 1.04 -5.43 5.53
C PHE A 29 1.05 -4.53 6.77
N GLY A 30 2.26 -4.08 7.14
CA GLY A 30 2.49 -3.17 8.27
C GLY A 30 2.40 -1.68 7.92
N PRO A 31 2.48 -0.79 8.93
CA PRO A 31 2.19 0.65 8.85
C PRO A 31 3.09 1.51 7.93
N LYS A 32 3.88 0.94 7.01
CA LYS A 32 4.75 1.69 6.07
C LYS A 32 4.72 1.16 4.64
N ALA A 33 3.92 0.13 4.39
CA ALA A 33 3.92 -0.54 3.09
C ALA A 33 3.42 0.38 1.97
N ALA A 34 2.41 1.21 2.23
CA ALA A 34 1.91 2.18 1.26
C ALA A 34 3.02 3.14 0.78
N ASP A 35 3.79 3.71 1.71
CA ASP A 35 4.89 4.63 1.40
C ASP A 35 6.01 3.98 0.58
N MET A 36 6.33 2.71 0.87
CA MET A 36 7.34 1.97 0.11
C MET A 36 6.90 1.79 -1.35
N VAL A 37 5.63 1.43 -1.57
CA VAL A 37 5.06 1.28 -2.93
C VAL A 37 5.05 2.61 -3.67
N VAL A 38 4.67 3.70 -3.02
CA VAL A 38 4.68 5.05 -3.63
C VAL A 38 6.10 5.44 -4.05
N LYS A 39 7.10 5.26 -3.16
CA LYS A 39 8.51 5.56 -3.47
C LYS A 39 9.02 4.76 -4.66
N GLU A 40 8.67 3.48 -4.72
CA GLU A 40 9.07 2.61 -5.83
C GLU A 40 8.41 3.04 -7.14
N ALA A 41 7.10 3.28 -7.13
CA ALA A 41 6.36 3.69 -8.30
C ALA A 41 6.92 5.01 -8.87
N VAL A 42 7.19 6.00 -8.01
CA VAL A 42 7.82 7.26 -8.42
C VAL A 42 9.22 7.03 -9.00
N ARG A 43 10.04 6.19 -8.37
CA ARG A 43 11.36 5.82 -8.89
C ARG A 43 11.29 5.18 -10.27
N MET A 44 10.31 4.32 -10.51
CA MET A 44 10.08 3.69 -11.82
C MET A 44 9.67 4.72 -12.87
N LEU A 45 8.76 5.64 -12.52
CA LEU A 45 8.32 6.72 -13.43
C LEU A 45 9.46 7.64 -13.85
N HIS A 46 10.41 7.95 -12.95
CA HIS A 46 11.60 8.74 -13.29
C HIS A 46 12.62 8.02 -14.19
N ARG A 47 12.48 6.71 -14.40
CA ARG A 47 13.35 5.90 -15.29
C ARG A 47 12.72 5.66 -16.67
N LEU A 48 11.54 6.21 -16.92
CA LEU A 48 10.89 6.24 -18.22
C LEU A 48 11.47 7.35 -19.08
#